data_AF-A0A7W9DR81-F1
#
_entry.id   AF-A0A7W9DR81-F1
#
_cell.length_a   1.000
_cell.length_b   1.000
_cell.length_c   1.000
_cell.angle_alpha   90.00
_cell.angle_beta   90.00
_cell.angle_gamma   90.00
#
_symmetry.space_group_name_H-M   'P 1'
#
loop_
_entity.id
_entity.type
_entity.pdbx_description
1 polymer ?
#
loop_
_entity_poly.entity_id
_entity_poly.type
_entity_poly.pdbx_seq_one_letter_code
_entity_poly.pdbx_strand_id
1 'polypeptide(L)'
;MNQTHQQLRLTIEALRERQEHELINNTDFGLLQNADLKQRIHTRTGPPTPDDLDELLCRRRRSHLFLAHPLTIAAFGRECSRRGVYPQTTEVDGRTVASWRGVPLLPCDKIPISESRTSSILVMRTGQEDEGVIGLWYTGLPEEYEPGLSVRFMGVNEQAVVSYLVSTYYSAAVLVPDALGILENVEIGH
;
A
#
# COMPACT_ATOMS: atom_id res chain seq x y z
N MET A 1 13.90 -21.35 -23.23
CA MET A 1 13.18 -21.15 -21.95
C MET A 1 14.02 -21.78 -20.85
N ASN A 2 14.49 -21.00 -19.88
CA ASN A 2 15.43 -21.46 -18.84
C ASN A 2 14.68 -21.67 -17.52
N GLN A 3 14.67 -22.90 -17.01
CA GLN A 3 13.92 -23.31 -15.81
C GLN A 3 14.34 -22.53 -14.56
N THR A 4 15.64 -22.36 -14.34
CA THR A 4 16.20 -21.60 -13.21
C THR A 4 15.75 -20.15 -13.24
N HIS A 5 15.76 -19.54 -14.42
CA HIS A 5 15.32 -18.15 -14.59
C HIS A 5 13.83 -17.97 -14.25
N GLN A 6 12.99 -18.94 -14.61
CA GLN A 6 11.56 -18.90 -14.27
C GLN A 6 11.31 -19.10 -12.77
N GLN A 7 12.05 -20.00 -12.12
CA GLN A 7 11.95 -20.20 -10.67
C GLN A 7 12.39 -18.95 -9.90
N LEU A 8 13.49 -18.30 -10.32
CA LEU A 8 13.94 -17.05 -9.73
C LEU A 8 12.89 -15.94 -9.91
N ARG A 9 12.30 -15.79 -11.10
CA ARG A 9 11.25 -14.80 -11.35
C ARG A 9 10.06 -14.96 -10.41
N LEU A 10 9.52 -16.17 -10.27
CA LEU A 10 8.39 -16.44 -9.37
C LEU A 10 8.75 -16.18 -7.89
N THR A 11 9.98 -16.50 -7.50
CA THR A 11 10.47 -16.23 -6.14
C THR A 11 10.56 -14.73 -5.87
N ILE A 12 11.06 -13.95 -6.84
CA ILE A 12 11.12 -12.49 -6.76
C ILE A 12 9.71 -11.90 -6.68
N GLU A 13 8.78 -12.33 -7.53
CA GLU A 13 7.38 -11.89 -7.49
C GLU A 13 6.76 -12.15 -6.10
N ALA A 14 6.95 -13.34 -5.53
CA ALA A 14 6.47 -13.65 -4.18
C ALA A 14 7.12 -12.78 -3.09
N LEU A 15 8.41 -12.45 -3.23
CA LEU A 15 9.08 -11.53 -2.31
C LEU A 15 8.56 -10.10 -2.43
N ARG A 16 8.22 -9.63 -3.64
CA ARG A 16 7.61 -8.30 -3.84
C ARG A 16 6.20 -8.22 -3.25
N GLU A 17 5.40 -9.27 -3.40
CA GLU A 17 4.09 -9.38 -2.71
C GLU A 17 4.24 -9.36 -1.18
N ARG A 18 5.25 -10.06 -0.65
CA ARG A 18 5.56 -10.00 0.78
C ARG A 18 6.05 -8.62 1.21
N GLN A 19 6.86 -7.96 0.40
CA GLN A 19 7.32 -6.60 0.66
C GLN A 19 6.16 -5.61 0.71
N GLU A 20 5.21 -5.68 -0.22
CA GLU A 20 4.01 -4.84 -0.18
C GLU A 20 3.26 -5.04 1.15
N HIS A 21 3.10 -6.29 1.57
CA HIS A 21 2.47 -6.61 2.86
C HIS A 21 3.21 -5.99 4.05
N GLU A 22 4.54 -6.07 4.09
CA GLU A 22 5.34 -5.49 5.17
C GLU A 22 5.31 -3.96 5.16
N LEU A 23 5.37 -3.32 3.98
CA LEU A 23 5.24 -1.86 3.87
C LEU A 23 3.91 -1.36 4.46
N ILE A 24 2.83 -2.14 4.37
CA ILE A 24 1.55 -1.78 4.96
C ILE A 24 1.47 -2.15 6.46
N ASN A 25 1.89 -3.36 6.84
CA ASN A 25 1.51 -3.98 8.11
C ASN A 25 2.63 -4.12 9.14
N ASN A 26 3.91 -3.92 8.76
CA ASN A 26 5.04 -4.12 9.66
C ASN A 26 4.93 -3.21 10.90
N THR A 27 5.27 -3.73 12.07
CA THR A 27 5.16 -3.00 13.36
C THR A 27 6.15 -1.86 13.50
N ASP A 28 7.30 -1.97 12.83
CA ASP A 28 8.43 -1.06 13.03
C ASP A 28 8.37 0.09 12.02
N PHE A 29 8.09 -0.19 10.75
CA PHE A 29 8.06 0.83 9.68
C PHE A 29 6.79 0.84 8.81
N GLY A 30 5.85 -0.09 9.06
CA GLY A 30 4.64 -0.21 8.24
C GLY A 30 3.72 1.01 8.37
N LEU A 31 3.06 1.37 7.27
CA LEU A 31 2.25 2.60 7.19
C LEU A 31 1.08 2.61 8.19
N LEU A 32 0.42 1.47 8.41
CA LEU A 32 -0.72 1.41 9.34
C LEU A 32 -0.32 1.71 10.79
N GLN A 33 0.93 1.38 11.15
CA GLN A 33 1.46 1.51 12.51
C GLN A 33 2.17 2.85 12.72
N ASN A 34 2.77 3.42 11.67
CA ASN A 34 3.57 4.64 11.76
C ASN A 34 2.79 5.93 11.48
N ALA A 35 1.48 5.87 11.24
CA ALA A 35 0.66 7.08 11.15
C ALA A 35 0.51 7.77 12.52
N ASP A 36 0.76 9.08 12.54
CA ASP A 36 0.59 9.90 13.74
C ASP A 36 -0.85 9.81 14.28
N LEU A 37 -1.00 9.73 15.61
CA LEU A 37 -2.29 9.59 16.27
C LEU A 37 -3.29 10.70 15.89
N LYS A 38 -2.83 11.91 15.59
CA LYS A 38 -3.70 13.04 15.18
C LYS A 38 -4.20 12.90 13.74
N GLN A 39 -3.55 12.05 12.95
CA GLN A 39 -3.87 11.77 11.55
C GLN A 39 -4.69 10.49 11.37
N ARG A 40 -5.07 9.87 12.48
CA ARG A 40 -6.00 8.74 12.55
C ARG A 40 -7.39 9.27 12.91
N ILE A 41 -8.37 8.94 12.09
CA ILE A 41 -9.78 9.33 12.28
C ILE A 41 -10.69 8.12 12.15
N HIS A 42 -11.89 8.20 12.70
CA HIS A 42 -12.88 7.15 12.61
C HIS A 42 -14.04 7.58 11.73
N THR A 43 -14.71 6.60 11.11
CA THR A 43 -15.94 6.86 10.38
C THR A 43 -17.03 7.39 11.31
N ARG A 44 -17.86 8.28 10.78
CA ARG A 44 -18.94 8.91 11.55
C ARG A 44 -20.11 7.96 11.80
N THR A 45 -20.36 7.04 10.87
CA THR A 45 -21.55 6.19 10.85
C THR A 45 -21.24 4.70 10.64
N GLY A 46 -19.98 4.29 10.67
CA GLY A 46 -19.53 2.92 10.36
C GLY A 46 -18.99 2.79 8.93
N PRO A 47 -19.83 2.76 7.88
CA PRO A 47 -19.36 2.72 6.49
C PRO A 47 -18.63 3.99 6.05
N PRO A 48 -17.73 3.92 5.05
CA PRO A 48 -16.97 5.08 4.58
C PRO A 48 -17.83 5.99 3.71
N THR A 49 -18.19 7.16 4.23
CA THR A 49 -19.01 8.15 3.51
C THR A 49 -18.15 9.16 2.74
N PRO A 50 -18.72 9.84 1.72
CA PRO A 50 -18.12 11.03 1.11
C PRO A 50 -17.53 12.03 2.11
N ASP A 51 -18.25 12.29 3.21
CA ASP A 51 -17.84 13.26 4.23
C ASP A 51 -16.62 12.75 5.03
N ASP A 52 -16.53 11.44 5.30
CA ASP A 52 -15.37 10.85 5.97
C ASP A 52 -14.10 10.96 5.11
N LEU A 53 -14.22 10.78 3.79
CA LEU A 53 -13.09 10.97 2.88
C LEU A 53 -12.71 12.44 2.70
N ASP A 54 -13.70 13.35 2.67
CA ASP A 54 -13.44 14.79 2.68
C ASP A 54 -12.75 15.22 4.00
N GLU A 55 -13.15 14.67 5.15
CA GLU A 55 -12.46 14.89 6.43
C GLU A 55 -11.03 14.33 6.42
N LEU A 56 -10.84 13.14 5.83
CA LEU A 56 -9.51 12.53 5.70
C LEU A 56 -8.57 13.39 4.82
N LEU A 57 -9.09 14.00 3.76
CA LEU A 57 -8.36 14.88 2.85
C LEU A 57 -8.05 16.24 3.46
N CYS A 58 -9.00 16.89 4.15
CA CYS A 58 -8.82 18.27 4.59
C CYS A 58 -7.73 18.43 5.66
N ARG A 59 -7.33 17.35 6.33
CA ARG A 59 -6.26 17.34 7.35
C ARG A 59 -4.85 17.39 6.77
N ARG A 60 -4.70 17.31 5.45
CA ARG A 60 -3.39 17.33 4.77
C ARG A 60 -3.42 18.07 3.45
N ARG A 61 -2.27 18.62 3.06
CA ARG A 61 -2.08 19.24 1.74
C ARG A 61 -1.52 18.21 0.75
N ARG A 62 -1.86 18.38 -0.54
CA ARG A 62 -1.28 17.62 -1.67
C ARG A 62 -1.34 16.09 -1.48
N SER A 63 -2.51 15.56 -1.13
CA SER A 63 -2.74 14.12 -1.16
C SER A 63 -2.56 13.59 -2.58
N HIS A 64 -1.69 12.60 -2.77
CA HIS A 64 -1.41 12.03 -4.09
C HIS A 64 -2.29 10.82 -4.38
N LEU A 65 -2.62 10.04 -3.35
CA LEU A 65 -3.44 8.84 -3.50
C LEU A 65 -4.10 8.41 -2.19
N PHE A 66 -5.16 7.63 -2.34
CA PHE A 66 -5.68 6.76 -1.29
C PHE A 66 -5.29 5.30 -1.56
N LEU A 67 -5.07 4.54 -0.49
CA LEU A 67 -5.00 3.08 -0.53
C LEU A 67 -6.12 2.49 0.31
N ALA A 68 -6.83 1.53 -0.24
CA ALA A 68 -7.90 0.83 0.46
C ALA A 68 -8.05 -0.60 -0.05
N HIS A 69 -8.53 -1.49 0.82
CA HIS A 69 -8.92 -2.82 0.39
C HIS A 69 -10.02 -2.74 -0.69
N PRO A 70 -10.02 -3.57 -1.75
CA PRO A 70 -11.02 -3.51 -2.83
C PRO A 70 -12.47 -3.53 -2.33
N LEU A 71 -12.76 -4.35 -1.31
CA LEU A 71 -14.08 -4.37 -0.66
C LEU A 71 -14.44 -3.03 0.00
N THR A 72 -13.46 -2.33 0.58
CA THR A 72 -13.62 -1.02 1.20
C THR A 72 -13.90 0.06 0.15
N ILE A 73 -13.24 -0.01 -1.00
CA ILE A 73 -13.54 0.84 -2.16
C ILE A 73 -14.98 0.60 -2.64
N ALA A 74 -15.41 -0.67 -2.70
CA ALA A 74 -16.78 -1.00 -3.06
C ALA A 74 -17.81 -0.47 -2.02
N ALA A 75 -17.50 -0.54 -0.72
CA ALA A 75 -18.34 0.04 0.33
C ALA A 75 -18.49 1.55 0.16
N PHE A 76 -17.40 2.25 -0.11
CA PHE A 76 -17.43 3.68 -0.43
C PHE A 76 -18.28 3.98 -1.68
N GLY A 77 -18.16 3.16 -2.73
CA GLY A 77 -18.98 3.27 -3.92
C GLY A 77 -20.49 3.12 -3.64
N ARG A 78 -20.87 2.22 -2.73
CA ARG A 78 -22.28 2.07 -2.29
C ARG A 78 -22.75 3.28 -1.48
N GLU A 79 -21.92 3.81 -0.60
CA GLU A 79 -22.23 5.04 0.16
C GLU A 79 -22.42 6.25 -0.73
N CYS A 80 -21.61 6.37 -1.79
CA CYS A 80 -21.74 7.37 -2.84
C CYS A 80 -23.06 7.21 -3.60
N SER A 81 -23.33 5.99 -4.10
CA SER A 81 -24.55 5.67 -4.86
C SER A 81 -25.82 5.99 -4.07
N ARG A 82 -25.85 5.65 -2.76
CA ARG A 82 -27.00 5.96 -1.89
C ARG A 82 -27.27 7.45 -1.74
N ARG A 83 -26.23 8.28 -1.85
CA ARG A 83 -26.31 9.74 -1.78
C ARG A 83 -26.50 10.39 -3.15
N GLY A 84 -26.61 9.61 -4.22
CA GLY A 84 -26.70 10.13 -5.59
C GLY A 84 -25.41 10.80 -6.06
N VAL A 85 -24.27 10.46 -5.44
CA VAL A 85 -22.95 10.97 -5.80
C VAL A 85 -22.21 9.89 -6.57
N TYR A 86 -21.57 10.26 -7.68
CA TYR A 86 -20.74 9.36 -8.47
C TYR A 86 -19.29 9.81 -8.36
N PRO A 87 -18.38 8.98 -7.79
CA PRO A 87 -16.96 9.28 -7.78
C PRO A 87 -16.46 9.50 -9.20
N GLN A 88 -15.52 10.42 -9.34
CA GLN A 88 -14.84 10.62 -10.61
C GLN A 88 -13.92 9.44 -10.90
N THR A 89 -13.37 9.40 -12.10
CA THR A 89 -12.27 8.50 -12.43
C THR A 89 -11.04 9.32 -12.81
N THR A 90 -9.87 8.73 -12.63
CA THR A 90 -8.60 9.29 -13.11
C THR A 90 -7.75 8.17 -13.69
N GLU A 91 -6.76 8.54 -14.49
CA GLU A 91 -5.78 7.60 -15.04
C GLU A 91 -4.54 7.56 -14.15
N VAL A 92 -4.10 6.35 -13.80
CA VAL A 92 -2.84 6.07 -13.09
C VAL A 92 -2.16 4.93 -13.83
N ASP A 93 -0.94 5.16 -14.32
CA ASP A 93 -0.15 4.17 -15.07
C ASP A 93 -0.93 3.50 -16.22
N GLY A 94 -1.71 4.28 -16.99
CA GLY A 94 -2.52 3.79 -18.10
C GLY A 94 -3.79 3.05 -17.69
N ARG A 95 -4.12 3.01 -16.39
CA ARG A 95 -5.31 2.35 -15.86
C ARG A 95 -6.30 3.37 -15.31
N THR A 96 -7.56 3.23 -15.67
CA THR A 96 -8.64 4.03 -15.09
C THR A 96 -8.99 3.50 -13.70
N VAL A 97 -8.90 4.36 -12.69
CA VAL A 97 -9.25 4.06 -11.30
C VAL A 97 -10.29 5.07 -10.80
N ALA A 98 -11.07 4.67 -9.79
CA ALA A 98 -11.95 5.60 -9.09
C ALA A 98 -11.13 6.70 -8.41
N SER A 99 -11.70 7.89 -8.27
CA SER A 99 -11.07 9.02 -7.60
C SER A 99 -12.07 9.81 -6.76
N TRP A 100 -11.55 10.47 -5.74
CA TRP A 100 -12.31 11.35 -4.88
C TRP A 100 -11.61 12.70 -4.80
N ARG A 101 -12.30 13.78 -5.19
CA ARG A 101 -11.75 15.15 -5.26
C ARG A 101 -10.42 15.24 -6.04
N GLY A 102 -10.31 14.49 -7.13
CA GLY A 102 -9.11 14.44 -7.96
C GLY A 102 -7.97 13.55 -7.41
N VAL A 103 -8.16 12.90 -6.26
CA VAL A 103 -7.18 11.98 -5.67
C VAL A 103 -7.57 10.53 -6.02
N PRO A 104 -6.71 9.73 -6.67
CA PRO A 104 -7.00 8.34 -7.02
C PRO A 104 -7.20 7.45 -5.78
N LEU A 105 -8.17 6.53 -5.86
CA LEU A 105 -8.38 5.44 -4.91
C LEU A 105 -7.79 4.16 -5.49
N LEU A 106 -6.62 3.78 -5.00
CA LEU A 106 -5.89 2.61 -5.47
C LEU A 106 -6.21 1.37 -4.59
N PRO A 107 -6.52 0.21 -5.20
CA PRO A 107 -6.77 -1.02 -4.46
C PRO A 107 -5.48 -1.59 -3.88
N CYS A 108 -5.52 -2.01 -2.62
CA CYS A 108 -4.46 -2.77 -1.97
C CYS A 108 -5.09 -3.87 -1.09
N ASP A 109 -4.94 -5.12 -1.51
CA ASP A 109 -5.44 -6.31 -0.80
C ASP A 109 -4.64 -6.63 0.47
N LYS A 110 -3.49 -5.98 0.67
CA LYS A 110 -2.64 -6.15 1.86
C LYS A 110 -3.16 -5.38 3.08
N ILE A 111 -4.11 -4.45 2.91
CA ILE A 111 -4.78 -3.78 4.03
C ILE A 111 -5.76 -4.78 4.67
N PRO A 112 -5.63 -5.08 5.97
CA PRO A 112 -6.39 -6.16 6.58
C PRO A 112 -7.88 -5.83 6.70
N ILE A 113 -8.68 -6.90 6.72
CA ILE A 113 -10.07 -6.89 7.12
C ILE A 113 -10.17 -7.62 8.46
N SER A 114 -10.71 -6.96 9.46
CA SER A 114 -10.94 -7.55 10.78
C SER A 114 -12.06 -8.59 10.75
N GLU A 115 -12.13 -9.43 11.78
CA GLU A 115 -13.24 -10.37 11.99
C GLU A 115 -14.59 -9.65 12.10
N SER A 116 -14.61 -8.44 12.64
CA SER A 116 -15.78 -7.56 12.70
C SER A 116 -16.15 -6.91 11.35
N ARG A 117 -15.50 -7.32 10.24
CA ARG A 117 -15.67 -6.74 8.89
C ARG A 117 -15.46 -5.23 8.89
N THR A 118 -14.37 -4.80 9.50
CA THR A 118 -13.87 -3.43 9.38
C THR A 118 -12.50 -3.43 8.73
N SER A 119 -12.15 -2.33 8.07
CA SER A 119 -10.85 -2.15 7.44
C SER A 119 -10.40 -0.70 7.63
N SER A 120 -9.38 -0.29 6.88
CA SER A 120 -8.83 1.06 6.90
C SER A 120 -8.73 1.63 5.49
N ILE A 121 -8.80 2.96 5.39
CA ILE A 121 -8.46 3.70 4.18
C ILE A 121 -7.29 4.61 4.52
N LEU A 122 -6.19 4.47 3.80
CA LEU A 122 -5.03 5.35 3.93
C LEU A 122 -5.15 6.46 2.89
N VAL A 123 -4.65 7.63 3.22
CA VAL A 123 -4.34 8.69 2.27
C VAL A 123 -2.92 9.14 2.48
N MET A 124 -2.20 9.42 1.40
CA MET A 124 -0.81 9.86 1.52
C MET A 124 -0.39 10.85 0.45
N ARG A 125 0.49 11.75 0.88
CA ARG A 125 1.41 12.51 0.02
C ARG A 125 2.69 11.68 -0.09
N THR A 126 3.24 11.58 -1.29
CA THR A 126 4.42 10.74 -1.57
C THR A 126 5.57 11.58 -2.11
N GLY A 127 6.80 11.11 -1.92
CA GLY A 127 8.00 11.74 -2.49
C GLY A 127 8.71 12.69 -1.53
N GLN A 128 10.02 12.82 -1.71
CA GLN A 128 10.87 13.62 -0.83
C GLN A 128 10.65 15.13 -1.02
N GLU A 129 10.45 15.58 -2.27
CA GLU A 129 10.27 17.00 -2.61
C GLU A 129 9.02 17.60 -1.95
N ASP A 130 7.99 16.78 -1.76
CA ASP A 130 6.74 17.18 -1.11
C ASP A 130 6.73 16.89 0.39
N GLU A 131 7.85 16.46 0.99
CA GLU A 131 7.88 15.99 2.39
C GLU A 131 6.79 14.92 2.62
N GLY A 132 6.76 13.92 1.75
CA GLY A 132 5.76 12.85 1.75
C GLY A 132 6.23 11.57 2.45
N VAL A 133 5.51 10.49 2.18
CA VAL A 133 5.93 9.12 2.44
C VAL A 133 6.94 8.70 1.37
N ILE A 134 8.06 8.13 1.80
CA ILE A 134 9.12 7.61 0.92
C ILE A 134 9.44 6.15 1.22
N GLY A 135 9.76 5.39 0.18
CA GLY A 135 10.38 4.07 0.31
C GLY A 135 11.89 4.23 0.46
N LEU A 136 12.48 3.40 1.31
CA LEU A 136 13.93 3.31 1.50
C LEU A 136 14.40 1.93 1.05
N TRP A 137 15.54 1.87 0.39
CA TRP A 137 16.22 0.62 0.07
C TRP A 137 17.72 0.82 0.14
N TYR A 138 18.45 -0.26 0.38
CA TYR A 138 19.91 -0.22 0.41
C TYR A 138 20.48 -0.12 -1.01
N THR A 139 21.47 0.76 -1.22
CA THR A 139 22.14 0.92 -2.51
C THR A 139 23.52 0.27 -2.51
N GLY A 140 23.93 -0.30 -3.65
CA GLY A 140 25.23 -0.95 -3.78
C GLY A 140 25.27 -2.35 -3.15
N LEU A 141 24.18 -3.10 -3.28
CA LEU A 141 24.16 -4.51 -2.89
C LEU A 141 25.12 -5.32 -3.78
N PRO A 142 25.95 -6.21 -3.19
CA PRO A 142 26.64 -7.22 -3.99
C PRO A 142 25.61 -8.07 -4.74
N GLU A 143 25.83 -8.32 -6.03
CA GLU A 143 24.94 -9.14 -6.87
C GLU A 143 23.50 -8.57 -6.93
N GLU A 144 23.38 -7.24 -6.95
CA GLU A 144 22.11 -6.53 -7.14
C GLU A 144 21.48 -6.89 -8.49
N TYR A 145 20.25 -7.41 -8.43
CA TYR A 145 19.47 -7.75 -9.60
C TYR A 145 18.56 -6.58 -10.01
N GLU A 146 17.94 -5.94 -9.02
CA GLU A 146 17.11 -4.74 -9.14
C GLU A 146 17.20 -3.96 -7.81
N PRO A 147 16.82 -2.66 -7.76
CA PRO A 147 17.00 -1.83 -6.57
C PRO A 147 16.51 -2.50 -5.27
N GLY A 148 17.43 -2.65 -4.32
CA GLY A 148 17.14 -3.25 -3.01
C GLY A 148 16.87 -4.75 -3.05
N LEU A 149 17.23 -5.48 -4.11
CA LEU A 149 17.11 -6.93 -4.23
C LEU A 149 18.39 -7.55 -4.80
N SER A 150 18.93 -8.55 -4.09
CA SER A 150 20.13 -9.29 -4.48
C SER A 150 19.82 -10.76 -4.70
N VAL A 151 20.43 -11.35 -5.74
CA VAL A 151 20.32 -12.80 -6.03
C VAL A 151 21.71 -13.41 -6.03
N ARG A 152 21.97 -14.25 -5.02
CA ARG A 152 23.28 -14.87 -4.80
C ARG A 152 23.28 -16.36 -5.07
N PHE A 153 24.25 -16.82 -5.85
CA PHE A 153 24.49 -18.26 -6.03
C PHE A 153 25.19 -18.84 -4.80
N MET A 154 24.58 -19.86 -4.21
CA MET A 154 25.06 -20.49 -2.96
C MET A 154 25.86 -21.78 -3.22
N GLY A 155 25.96 -22.22 -4.47
CA GLY A 155 26.64 -23.47 -4.83
C GLY A 155 25.70 -24.61 -5.22
N VAL A 156 26.30 -25.78 -5.40
CA VAL A 156 25.61 -27.05 -5.66
C VAL A 156 25.98 -28.02 -4.53
N ASN A 157 24.99 -28.66 -3.91
CA ASN A 157 25.25 -29.63 -2.85
C ASN A 157 25.60 -31.03 -3.42
N GLU A 158 25.95 -31.97 -2.52
CA GLU A 158 26.33 -33.35 -2.89
C GLU A 158 25.20 -34.12 -3.60
N GLN A 159 23.94 -33.69 -3.44
CA GLN A 159 22.76 -34.23 -4.11
C GLN A 159 22.46 -33.54 -5.45
N ALA A 160 23.41 -32.78 -5.99
CA ALA A 160 23.28 -32.02 -7.24
C ALA A 160 22.16 -30.96 -7.23
N VAL A 161 21.78 -30.44 -6.05
CA VAL A 161 20.80 -29.36 -5.92
C VAL A 161 21.51 -28.01 -5.96
N VAL A 162 21.09 -27.18 -6.91
CA VAL A 162 21.57 -25.80 -7.05
C VAL A 162 20.80 -24.88 -6.11
N SER A 163 21.51 -24.06 -5.33
CA SER A 163 20.89 -23.14 -4.36
C SER A 163 21.14 -21.68 -4.74
N TYR A 164 20.09 -20.86 -4.63
CA TYR A 164 20.16 -19.40 -4.76
C TYR A 164 19.55 -18.75 -3.52
N LEU A 165 20.19 -17.71 -3.01
CA LEU A 165 19.67 -16.84 -1.96
C LEU A 165 19.13 -15.57 -2.60
N VAL A 166 17.84 -15.32 -2.45
CA VAL A 166 17.20 -14.06 -2.86
C VAL A 166 16.94 -13.24 -1.60
N SER A 167 17.46 -12.02 -1.55
CA SER A 167 17.32 -11.13 -0.39
C SER A 167 16.85 -9.77 -0.84
N THR A 168 15.98 -9.14 -0.06
CA THR A 168 15.51 -7.78 -0.31
C THR A 168 15.65 -6.91 0.94
N TYR A 169 16.06 -5.68 0.74
CA TYR A 169 16.33 -4.70 1.80
C TYR A 169 15.49 -3.45 1.52
N TYR A 170 14.46 -3.25 2.34
CA TYR A 170 13.53 -2.15 2.18
C TYR A 170 13.02 -1.64 3.54
N SER A 171 12.53 -0.41 3.53
CA SER A 171 11.78 0.20 4.62
C SER A 171 10.89 1.32 4.05
N ALA A 172 10.09 1.97 4.89
CA ALA A 172 9.34 3.16 4.54
C ALA A 172 9.51 4.23 5.62
N ALA A 173 9.45 5.49 5.24
CA ALA A 173 9.52 6.62 6.16
C ALA A 173 8.43 7.64 5.85
N VAL A 174 7.76 8.11 6.90
CA VAL A 174 6.80 9.22 6.85
C VAL A 174 7.57 10.48 7.27
N LEU A 175 7.91 11.35 6.31
CA LEU A 175 8.82 12.48 6.58
C LEU A 175 8.24 13.53 7.52
N VAL A 176 6.93 13.77 7.43
CA VAL A 176 6.19 14.65 8.35
C VAL A 176 4.85 14.03 8.71
N PRO A 177 4.31 14.27 9.92
CA PRO A 177 3.08 13.63 10.38
C PRO A 177 1.89 13.78 9.42
N ASP A 178 1.68 14.94 8.81
CA ASP A 178 0.54 15.21 7.92
C ASP A 178 0.61 14.48 6.57
N ALA A 179 1.77 13.89 6.21
CA ALA A 179 1.97 13.20 4.95
C ALA A 179 1.16 11.90 4.85
N LEU A 180 0.80 11.27 5.96
CA LEU A 180 0.06 10.02 6.02
C LEU A 180 -1.13 10.14 6.95
N GLY A 181 -2.26 9.52 6.61
CA GLY A 181 -3.35 9.40 7.56
C GLY A 181 -4.31 8.32 7.19
N ILE A 182 -5.11 7.95 8.18
CA ILE A 182 -5.86 6.72 8.20
C ILE A 182 -7.28 7.01 8.67
N LEU A 183 -8.26 6.59 7.88
CA LEU A 183 -9.62 6.39 8.32
C LEU A 183 -9.75 4.94 8.80
N GLU A 184 -9.98 4.78 10.09
CA GLU A 184 -10.03 3.51 10.80
C GLU A 184 -11.48 3.05 11.06
N ASN A 185 -11.63 1.77 11.37
CA ASN A 185 -12.90 1.12 11.69
C ASN A 185 -13.95 1.30 10.56
N VAL A 186 -13.48 1.22 9.31
CA VAL A 186 -14.34 1.38 8.14
C VAL A 186 -15.15 0.10 7.93
N GLU A 187 -16.46 0.17 8.16
CA GLU A 187 -17.34 -0.98 7.96
C GLU A 187 -17.55 -1.26 6.47
N ILE A 188 -17.31 -2.51 6.07
CA ILE A 188 -17.32 -2.91 4.65
C ILE A 188 -18.67 -3.44 4.17
N GLY A 189 -19.70 -3.38 5.01
CA GLY A 189 -21.03 -3.92 4.74
C GLY A 189 -21.03 -5.44 4.46
N HIS A 190 -22.23 -5.95 4.17
CA HIS A 190 -22.46 -7.33 3.75
C HIS A 190 -22.49 -7.43 2.22
#